data_AF-A0A0F9LJG3-F1
#
_entry.id   AF-A0A0F9LJG3-F1
#
_cell.length_a   1.000
_cell.length_b   1.000
_cell.length_c   1.000
_cell.angle_alpha   90.00
_cell.angle_beta   90.00
_cell.angle_gamma   90.00
#
_symmetry.space_group_name_H-M   'P 1'
#
loop_
_entity.id
_entity.type
_entity.pdbx_description
1 polymer ?
#
loop_
_entity_poly.entity_id
_entity_poly.type
_entity_poly.pdbx_seq_one_letter_code
_entity_poly.pdbx_strand_id
1 'polypeptide(L)'
;MAKKKNTNHLSLPLTWRPKRLENVVGQENTTTSLARAIMKGRVRQAYIFAGMRGTGKTTTARVFAKSLNCLEAQEPTIAPCLKCRSCEAVQTGDDISVIEIDGASNNKVDDARKLIEEVGFYGMHGRFKIYIIDEVHMLTKPAFNALLKTLEEPPSHVKFILCTTELDKIPKTVQSRCQLFRFHPVPADIIADQLEKVAEQEGLETDDNVTIELAKMVNGSMRDGLTLLDQLINSAKDDKLTLGDLEGFFGKPSPKYIQNIMGALSSGNVAKTASAVKWLLERGFGEYYVITTLIDSLRSRMADRLGEPDKLKVIVDIILALEKLSRIIRTSEIPGALFEATLLKIALDRRNK
;
A
#
# COMPACT_ATOMS: atom_id res chain seq x y z
N MET A 1 -1.58 -37.53 -9.25
CA MET A 1 -0.72 -36.85 -10.24
C MET A 1 -0.43 -35.45 -9.75
N ALA A 2 0.73 -35.23 -9.14
CA ALA A 2 1.13 -33.89 -8.69
C ALA A 2 1.36 -33.00 -9.93
N LYS A 3 0.52 -31.97 -10.10
CA LYS A 3 0.78 -30.92 -11.09
C LYS A 3 2.10 -30.27 -10.70
N LYS A 4 3.13 -30.46 -11.53
CA LYS A 4 4.39 -29.69 -11.45
C LYS A 4 4.03 -28.20 -11.49
N LYS A 5 4.07 -27.50 -10.35
CA LYS A 5 3.95 -26.03 -10.29
C LYS A 5 5.13 -25.45 -11.08
N ASN A 6 4.81 -24.83 -12.21
CA ASN A 6 5.77 -24.29 -13.17
C ASN A 6 6.55 -23.14 -12.50
N THR A 7 7.88 -23.22 -12.50
CA THR A 7 8.81 -22.35 -11.74
C THR A 7 9.05 -20.97 -12.37
N ASN A 8 8.05 -20.40 -13.06
CA ASN A 8 8.10 -19.06 -13.65
C ASN A 8 6.79 -18.29 -13.42
N HIS A 9 6.19 -18.42 -12.25
CA HIS A 9 5.02 -17.62 -11.89
C HIS A 9 5.45 -16.22 -11.46
N LEU A 10 4.98 -15.20 -12.18
CA LEU A 10 5.10 -13.82 -11.71
C LEU A 10 4.33 -13.67 -10.39
N SER A 11 4.84 -12.85 -9.48
CA SER A 11 4.17 -12.61 -8.19
C SER A 11 2.79 -12.00 -8.40
N LEU A 12 1.85 -12.29 -7.49
CA LEU A 12 0.46 -11.80 -7.62
C LEU A 12 0.38 -10.27 -7.81
N PRO A 13 1.15 -9.41 -7.12
CA PRO A 13 1.12 -7.97 -7.34
C PRO A 13 1.48 -7.51 -8.76
N LEU A 14 2.18 -8.34 -9.53
CA LEU A 14 2.51 -8.09 -10.94
C LEU A 14 1.44 -8.66 -11.86
N THR A 15 1.04 -9.91 -11.63
CA THR A 15 0.03 -10.63 -12.43
C THR A 15 -1.33 -9.94 -12.38
N TRP A 16 -1.73 -9.51 -11.19
CA TRP A 16 -3.03 -8.92 -10.90
C TRP A 16 -3.06 -7.40 -10.93
N ARG A 17 -1.97 -6.78 -11.42
CA ARG A 17 -1.92 -5.33 -11.57
C ARG A 17 -3.02 -4.88 -12.54
N PRO A 18 -3.92 -3.96 -12.13
CA PRO A 18 -4.97 -3.40 -12.99
C PRO A 18 -4.44 -2.94 -14.35
N LYS A 19 -5.15 -3.32 -15.42
CA LYS A 19 -4.81 -2.96 -16.81
C LYS A 19 -5.70 -1.84 -17.37
N ARG A 20 -6.82 -1.55 -16.72
CA ARG A 20 -7.83 -0.54 -17.11
C ARG A 20 -8.21 0.31 -15.90
N LEU A 21 -8.69 1.54 -16.15
CA LEU A 21 -9.04 2.50 -15.08
C LEU A 21 -10.18 1.95 -14.21
N GLU A 22 -11.14 1.27 -14.82
CA GLU A 22 -12.28 0.64 -14.15
C GLU A 22 -11.88 -0.51 -13.21
N ASN A 23 -10.70 -1.11 -13.40
CA ASN A 23 -10.20 -2.22 -12.57
C ASN A 23 -9.34 -1.74 -11.40
N VAL A 24 -9.12 -0.42 -11.24
CA VAL A 24 -8.37 0.10 -10.10
C VAL A 24 -9.30 0.18 -8.89
N VAL A 25 -9.00 -0.65 -7.90
CA VAL A 25 -9.85 -0.86 -6.73
C VAL A 25 -9.71 0.27 -5.71
N GLY A 26 -10.84 0.79 -5.19
CA GLY A 26 -10.91 1.75 -4.09
C GLY A 26 -10.48 3.18 -4.43
N GLN A 27 -10.39 3.52 -5.72
CA GLN A 27 -9.97 4.85 -6.20
C GLN A 27 -10.96 5.42 -7.23
N GLU A 28 -12.25 5.11 -7.09
CA GLU A 28 -13.32 5.39 -8.06
C GLU A 28 -13.42 6.87 -8.40
N ASN A 29 -13.25 7.75 -7.42
CA ASN A 29 -13.26 9.21 -7.62
C ASN A 29 -12.14 9.66 -8.58
N THR A 30 -10.94 9.09 -8.42
CA THR A 30 -9.77 9.40 -9.25
C THR A 30 -9.93 8.81 -10.64
N THR A 31 -10.26 7.53 -10.74
CA THR A 31 -10.36 6.81 -12.04
C THR A 31 -11.50 7.36 -12.88
N THR A 32 -12.65 7.67 -12.27
CA THR A 32 -13.78 8.32 -12.94
C THR A 32 -13.42 9.71 -13.46
N SER A 33 -12.68 10.49 -12.67
CA SER A 33 -12.25 11.83 -13.07
C SER A 33 -11.26 11.79 -14.24
N LEU A 34 -10.30 10.86 -14.23
CA LEU A 34 -9.37 10.62 -15.33
C LEU A 34 -10.11 10.16 -16.59
N ALA A 35 -11.04 9.22 -16.46
CA ALA A 35 -11.88 8.74 -17.56
C ALA A 35 -12.70 9.89 -18.18
N ARG A 36 -13.31 10.75 -17.34
CA ARG A 36 -14.02 11.95 -17.81
C ARG A 36 -13.12 12.95 -18.51
N ALA A 37 -11.88 13.13 -18.04
CA ALA A 37 -10.91 14.01 -18.70
C ALA A 37 -10.56 13.51 -20.10
N ILE A 38 -10.39 12.19 -20.27
CA ILE A 38 -10.17 11.55 -21.57
C ILE A 38 -11.39 11.79 -22.49
N MET A 39 -12.59 11.40 -22.04
CA MET A 39 -13.81 11.50 -22.85
C MET A 39 -14.13 12.94 -23.29
N LYS A 40 -13.78 13.94 -22.49
CA LYS A 40 -14.02 15.36 -22.79
C LYS A 40 -12.88 16.01 -23.58
N GLY A 41 -11.80 15.29 -23.90
CA GLY A 41 -10.61 15.86 -24.53
C GLY A 41 -9.90 16.91 -23.66
N ARG A 42 -10.05 16.85 -22.33
CA ARG A 42 -9.51 17.84 -21.37
C ARG A 42 -8.35 17.28 -20.54
N VAL A 43 -7.50 16.49 -21.18
CA VAL A 43 -6.31 15.90 -20.55
C VAL A 43 -5.26 17.01 -20.32
N ARG A 44 -5.02 17.34 -19.05
CA ARG A 44 -3.99 18.29 -18.63
C ARG A 44 -2.57 17.80 -18.91
N GLN A 45 -1.64 18.74 -18.87
CA GLN A 45 -0.22 18.48 -19.11
C GLN A 45 0.47 17.80 -17.92
N ALA A 46 0.09 18.12 -16.68
CA ALA A 46 0.76 17.61 -15.49
C ALA A 46 -0.24 17.17 -14.42
N TYR A 47 0.06 16.03 -13.80
CA TYR A 47 -0.72 15.42 -12.72
C TYR A 47 0.18 15.09 -11.54
N ILE A 48 -0.35 15.24 -10.32
CA ILE A 48 0.25 14.67 -9.11
C ILE A 48 -0.69 13.61 -8.58
N PHE A 49 -0.18 12.38 -8.43
CA PHE A 49 -0.84 11.29 -7.75
C PHE A 49 -0.21 11.14 -6.36
N ALA A 50 -0.94 11.50 -5.32
CA ALA A 50 -0.42 11.56 -3.95
C ALA A 50 -1.18 10.62 -3.01
N GLY A 51 -0.47 9.82 -2.22
CA GLY A 51 -1.11 8.91 -1.25
C GLY A 51 -0.17 7.80 -0.79
N MET A 52 -0.61 6.98 0.16
CA MET A 52 0.23 5.93 0.74
C MET A 52 0.77 4.95 -0.30
N ARG A 53 1.88 4.27 0.02
CA ARG A 53 2.41 3.20 -0.84
C ARG A 53 1.35 2.10 -1.00
N GLY A 54 1.28 1.50 -2.19
CA GLY A 54 0.40 0.36 -2.46
C GLY A 54 -1.07 0.68 -2.72
N THR A 55 -1.49 1.95 -2.69
CA THR A 55 -2.86 2.39 -3.05
C THR A 55 -3.13 2.47 -4.56
N GLY A 56 -2.13 2.16 -5.41
CA GLY A 56 -2.32 2.08 -6.86
C GLY A 56 -1.89 3.31 -7.69
N LYS A 57 -1.11 4.25 -7.12
CA LYS A 57 -0.62 5.46 -7.82
C LYS A 57 0.09 5.15 -9.16
N THR A 58 1.22 4.45 -9.12
CA THR A 58 2.04 4.10 -10.29
C THR A 58 1.28 3.20 -11.26
N THR A 59 0.48 2.26 -10.73
CA THR A 59 -0.44 1.44 -11.55
C THR A 59 -1.39 2.31 -12.35
N THR A 60 -2.05 3.27 -11.69
CA THR A 60 -3.00 4.17 -12.33
C THR A 60 -2.29 5.06 -13.36
N ALA A 61 -1.06 5.50 -13.07
CA ALA A 61 -0.24 6.26 -14.02
C ALA A 61 0.02 5.46 -15.30
N ARG A 62 0.44 4.19 -15.19
CA ARG A 62 0.64 3.30 -16.36
C ARG A 62 -0.65 3.07 -17.13
N VAL A 63 -1.74 2.76 -16.45
CA VAL A 63 -3.06 2.54 -17.07
C VAL A 63 -3.54 3.81 -17.80
N PHE A 64 -3.35 4.97 -17.19
CA PHE A 64 -3.68 6.25 -17.82
C PHE A 64 -2.79 6.50 -19.05
N ALA A 65 -1.50 6.22 -18.97
CA ALA A 65 -0.59 6.33 -20.12
C ALA A 65 -1.03 5.45 -21.29
N LYS A 66 -1.44 4.20 -21.05
CA LYS A 66 -2.03 3.32 -22.08
C LYS A 66 -3.29 3.91 -22.70
N SER A 67 -4.14 4.51 -21.87
CA SER A 67 -5.39 5.14 -22.29
C SER A 67 -5.12 6.33 -23.25
N LEU A 68 -4.04 7.08 -23.00
CA LEU A 68 -3.62 8.19 -23.85
C LEU A 68 -2.93 7.74 -25.15
N ASN A 69 -2.12 6.68 -25.10
CA ASN A 69 -1.24 6.26 -26.20
C ASN A 69 -1.67 4.98 -26.96
N CYS A 70 -2.84 4.40 -26.66
CA CYS A 70 -3.32 3.21 -27.37
C CYS A 70 -3.38 3.43 -28.89
N LEU A 71 -2.70 2.57 -29.66
CA LEU A 71 -2.55 2.71 -31.12
C LEU A 71 -3.79 2.29 -31.91
N GLU A 72 -4.62 1.41 -31.33
CA GLU A 72 -5.86 0.93 -31.98
C GLU A 72 -7.03 1.92 -31.85
N ALA A 73 -6.91 2.90 -30.97
CA ALA A 73 -7.84 4.01 -30.92
C ALA A 73 -7.38 5.11 -31.90
N GLN A 74 -8.26 6.00 -32.34
CA GLN A 74 -7.86 7.20 -33.07
C GLN A 74 -7.49 8.34 -32.10
N GLU A 75 -8.24 8.46 -31.02
CA GLU A 75 -8.06 9.44 -29.94
C GLU A 75 -7.77 8.74 -28.59
N PRO A 76 -7.35 9.49 -27.54
CA PRO A 76 -7.31 8.95 -26.19
C PRO A 76 -8.60 8.24 -25.80
N THR A 77 -8.49 7.05 -25.22
CA THR A 77 -9.62 6.15 -24.96
C THR A 77 -9.62 5.66 -23.51
N ILE A 78 -10.81 5.49 -22.93
CA ILE A 78 -10.98 4.86 -21.61
C ILE A 78 -10.85 3.33 -21.66
N ALA A 79 -10.90 2.75 -22.86
CA ALA A 79 -10.83 1.32 -23.10
C ALA A 79 -9.61 0.98 -23.98
N PRO A 80 -8.37 1.11 -23.46
CA PRO A 80 -7.17 0.71 -24.20
C PRO A 80 -7.27 -0.77 -24.58
N CYS A 81 -6.79 -1.12 -25.78
CA CYS A 81 -6.97 -2.47 -26.35
C CYS A 81 -6.18 -3.57 -25.63
N LEU A 82 -5.16 -3.20 -24.84
CA LEU A 82 -4.27 -4.10 -24.10
C LEU A 82 -3.40 -5.05 -24.94
N LYS A 83 -3.46 -4.98 -26.27
CA LYS A 83 -2.77 -5.88 -27.21
C LYS A 83 -1.87 -5.20 -28.26
N CYS A 84 -1.96 -3.87 -28.40
CA CYS A 84 -1.07 -3.15 -29.31
C CYS A 84 0.30 -2.94 -28.66
N ARG A 85 1.32 -2.72 -29.49
CA ARG A 85 2.70 -2.53 -29.05
C ARG A 85 2.85 -1.54 -27.90
N SER A 86 2.16 -0.39 -27.94
CA SER A 86 2.24 0.58 -26.84
C SER A 86 1.57 0.08 -25.56
N CYS A 87 0.40 -0.56 -25.65
CA CYS A 87 -0.27 -1.09 -24.46
C CYS A 87 0.52 -2.20 -23.76
N GLU A 88 1.23 -3.03 -24.53
CA GLU A 88 2.11 -4.08 -24.03
C GLU A 88 3.40 -3.51 -23.46
N ALA A 89 4.09 -2.64 -24.21
CA ALA A 89 5.34 -2.03 -23.76
C ALA A 89 5.16 -1.19 -22.48
N VAL A 90 4.06 -0.45 -22.35
CA VAL A 90 3.74 0.27 -21.11
C VAL A 90 3.43 -0.70 -19.94
N GLN A 91 2.96 -1.92 -20.22
CA GLN A 91 2.77 -2.93 -19.16
C GLN A 91 4.12 -3.36 -18.58
N THR A 92 5.09 -3.65 -19.44
CA THR A 92 6.41 -4.16 -19.04
C THR A 92 7.33 -3.04 -18.57
N GLY A 93 7.08 -1.79 -18.98
CA GLY A 93 7.90 -0.62 -18.65
C GLY A 93 8.92 -0.27 -19.73
N ASP A 94 8.79 -0.82 -20.94
CA ASP A 94 9.76 -0.71 -22.02
C ASP A 94 9.28 0.18 -23.19
N ASP A 95 8.31 1.06 -22.94
CA ASP A 95 7.76 1.94 -23.98
C ASP A 95 8.60 3.22 -24.14
N ILE A 96 9.02 3.50 -25.38
CA ILE A 96 9.88 4.65 -25.70
C ILE A 96 9.13 5.99 -25.53
N SER A 97 7.80 5.98 -25.66
CA SER A 97 6.93 7.16 -25.50
C SER A 97 6.39 7.29 -24.06
N VAL A 98 6.61 6.30 -23.19
CA VAL A 98 6.21 6.35 -21.76
C VAL A 98 7.42 5.99 -20.91
N ILE A 99 8.10 7.01 -20.41
CA ILE A 99 9.33 6.87 -19.66
C ILE A 99 8.98 6.89 -18.17
N GLU A 100 9.24 5.78 -17.48
CA GLU A 100 9.08 5.66 -16.03
C GLU A 100 10.44 5.85 -15.34
N ILE A 101 10.48 6.79 -14.39
CA ILE A 101 11.69 7.21 -13.70
C ILE A 101 11.45 7.08 -12.22
N ASP A 102 12.32 6.33 -11.55
CA ASP A 102 12.37 6.31 -10.09
C ASP A 102 13.11 7.56 -9.58
N GLY A 103 12.37 8.44 -8.92
CA GLY A 103 12.87 9.68 -8.33
C GLY A 103 13.84 9.46 -7.19
N ALA A 104 13.87 8.27 -6.55
CA ALA A 104 14.90 7.96 -5.55
C ALA A 104 16.27 7.75 -6.20
N SER A 105 16.30 7.07 -7.35
CA SER A 105 17.52 6.75 -8.08
C SER A 105 17.99 7.88 -9.02
N ASN A 106 17.07 8.75 -9.47
CA ASN A 106 17.33 9.84 -10.43
C ASN A 106 17.02 11.22 -9.81
N ASN A 107 17.60 11.49 -8.63
CA ASN A 107 17.22 12.65 -7.82
C ASN A 107 18.00 13.94 -8.08
N LYS A 108 19.04 13.91 -8.93
CA LYS A 108 19.96 15.03 -9.12
C LYS A 108 19.50 15.98 -10.22
N VAL A 109 20.03 17.20 -10.19
CA VAL A 109 19.71 18.24 -11.18
C VAL A 109 20.10 17.84 -12.60
N ASP A 110 21.21 17.11 -12.77
CA ASP A 110 21.68 16.70 -14.09
C ASP A 110 20.78 15.60 -14.70
N ASP A 111 20.21 14.72 -13.87
CA ASP A 111 19.22 13.73 -14.32
C ASP A 111 17.95 14.43 -14.83
N ALA A 112 17.48 15.44 -14.08
CA ALA A 112 16.35 16.27 -14.50
C ALA A 112 16.64 17.06 -15.78
N ARG A 113 17.87 17.55 -15.99
CA ARG A 113 18.26 18.26 -17.22
C ARG A 113 18.27 17.34 -18.43
N LYS A 114 18.84 16.13 -18.30
CA LYS A 114 18.80 15.12 -19.37
C LYS A 114 17.36 14.81 -19.78
N LEU A 115 16.48 14.64 -18.80
CA LEU A 115 15.05 14.46 -19.05
C LEU A 115 14.49 15.61 -19.89
N ILE A 116 14.76 16.86 -19.51
CA ILE A 116 14.27 18.07 -20.21
C ILE A 116 14.82 18.16 -21.64
N GLU A 117 16.08 17.82 -21.87
CA GLU A 117 16.67 17.79 -23.21
C GLU A 117 15.90 16.82 -24.14
N GLU A 118 15.45 15.70 -23.59
CA GLU A 118 14.68 14.71 -24.34
C GLU A 118 13.19 15.07 -24.53
N VAL A 119 12.66 16.01 -23.74
CA VAL A 119 11.23 16.40 -23.78
C VAL A 119 10.83 17.06 -25.10
N GLY A 120 11.78 17.72 -25.77
CA GLY A 120 11.54 18.41 -27.05
C GLY A 120 11.22 17.46 -28.21
N PHE A 121 11.54 16.17 -28.10
CA PHE A 121 11.30 15.19 -29.16
C PHE A 121 9.91 14.57 -29.07
N TYR A 122 9.29 14.33 -30.22
CA TYR A 122 8.06 13.55 -30.31
C TYR A 122 8.32 12.08 -29.97
N GLY A 123 7.32 11.41 -29.38
CA GLY A 123 7.36 9.96 -29.22
C GLY A 123 7.29 9.26 -30.59
N MET A 124 8.05 8.19 -30.79
CA MET A 124 8.11 7.51 -32.09
C MET A 124 6.80 6.84 -32.50
N HIS A 125 5.99 6.41 -31.52
CA HIS A 125 4.78 5.61 -31.77
C HIS A 125 3.56 6.09 -30.97
N GLY A 126 3.73 6.81 -29.86
CA GLY A 126 2.62 7.33 -29.04
C GLY A 126 2.19 8.74 -29.44
N ARG A 127 0.91 9.06 -29.19
CA ARG A 127 0.36 10.43 -29.36
C ARG A 127 1.07 11.43 -28.44
N PHE A 128 1.40 10.99 -27.23
CA PHE A 128 2.05 11.78 -26.21
C PHE A 128 3.38 11.15 -25.80
N LYS A 129 4.36 12.00 -25.49
CA LYS A 129 5.53 11.62 -24.70
C LYS A 129 5.20 11.80 -23.22
N ILE A 130 5.13 10.70 -22.47
CA ILE A 130 4.64 10.67 -21.10
C ILE A 130 5.80 10.36 -20.16
N TYR A 131 6.00 11.20 -19.16
CA TYR A 131 6.98 10.98 -18.09
C TYR A 131 6.24 10.64 -16.80
N ILE A 132 6.46 9.42 -16.31
CA ILE A 132 5.98 8.97 -15.00
C ILE A 132 7.16 9.06 -14.05
N ILE A 133 7.13 9.98 -13.08
CA ILE A 133 8.18 10.11 -12.07
C ILE A 133 7.63 9.53 -10.77
N ASP A 134 8.07 8.34 -10.40
CA ASP A 134 7.68 7.70 -9.14
C ASP A 134 8.54 8.20 -7.97
N GLU A 135 7.96 8.21 -6.77
CA GLU A 135 8.52 8.80 -5.56
C GLU A 135 9.19 10.17 -5.79
N VAL A 136 8.49 11.06 -6.53
CA VAL A 136 9.02 12.37 -6.97
C VAL A 136 9.47 13.27 -5.81
N HIS A 137 8.98 13.03 -4.59
CA HIS A 137 9.41 13.77 -3.39
C HIS A 137 10.88 13.51 -3.01
N MET A 138 11.49 12.48 -3.58
CA MET A 138 12.92 12.17 -3.41
C MET A 138 13.82 13.05 -4.27
N LEU A 139 13.27 13.80 -5.25
CA LEU A 139 14.03 14.74 -6.05
C LEU A 139 14.61 15.86 -5.18
N THR A 140 15.84 16.24 -5.49
CA THR A 140 16.47 17.40 -4.83
C THR A 140 15.79 18.70 -5.25
N LYS A 141 15.87 19.74 -4.40
CA LYS A 141 15.32 21.07 -4.74
C LYS A 141 15.85 21.63 -6.07
N PRO A 142 17.16 21.50 -6.41
CA PRO A 142 17.66 21.90 -7.71
C PRO A 142 17.03 21.12 -8.89
N ALA A 143 16.77 19.81 -8.72
CA ALA A 143 16.09 19.00 -9.74
C ALA A 143 14.65 19.47 -9.96
N PHE A 144 13.89 19.76 -8.89
CA PHE A 144 12.56 20.38 -9.03
C PHE A 144 12.61 21.71 -9.78
N ASN A 145 13.57 22.58 -9.45
CA ASN A 145 13.71 23.87 -10.10
C ASN A 145 14.05 23.75 -11.59
N ALA A 146 14.84 22.75 -11.98
CA ALA A 146 15.11 22.47 -13.39
C ALA A 146 13.82 22.07 -14.12
N LEU A 147 13.00 21.20 -13.51
CA LEU A 147 11.73 20.76 -14.10
C LEU A 147 10.67 21.87 -14.15
N LEU A 148 10.74 22.89 -13.29
CA LEU A 148 9.71 23.94 -13.20
C LEU A 148 9.44 24.57 -14.56
N LYS A 149 10.46 25.05 -15.27
CA LYS A 149 10.28 25.72 -16.57
C LYS A 149 9.47 24.86 -17.55
N THR A 150 9.80 23.58 -17.62
CA THR A 150 9.10 22.61 -18.48
C THR A 150 7.70 22.28 -17.97
N LEU A 151 7.45 22.31 -16.66
CA LEU A 151 6.12 22.13 -16.08
C LEU A 151 5.22 23.37 -16.24
N GLU A 152 5.78 24.58 -16.34
CA GLU A 152 5.00 25.80 -16.57
C GLU A 152 4.53 25.89 -18.02
N GLU A 153 5.42 25.58 -18.97
CA GLU A 153 5.15 25.64 -20.41
C GLU A 153 5.53 24.32 -21.12
N PRO A 154 4.91 23.18 -20.77
CA PRO A 154 5.20 21.91 -21.41
C PRO A 154 4.71 21.91 -22.85
N PRO A 155 5.48 21.32 -23.79
CA PRO A 155 4.99 21.08 -25.15
C PRO A 155 3.64 20.35 -25.16
N SER A 156 2.78 20.63 -26.14
CA SER A 156 1.41 20.09 -26.20
C SER A 156 1.35 18.55 -26.22
N HIS A 157 2.39 17.91 -26.76
CA HIS A 157 2.56 16.46 -26.84
C HIS A 157 3.16 15.83 -25.58
N VAL A 158 3.52 16.59 -24.55
CA VAL A 158 4.22 16.08 -23.37
C VAL A 158 3.29 16.03 -22.17
N LYS A 159 3.28 14.90 -21.46
CA LYS A 159 2.49 14.71 -20.23
C LYS A 159 3.40 14.29 -19.08
N PHE A 160 3.20 14.89 -17.90
CA PHE A 160 3.87 14.52 -16.65
C PHE A 160 2.88 13.88 -15.68
N ILE A 161 3.27 12.76 -15.08
CA ILE A 161 2.54 12.11 -14.00
C ILE A 161 3.51 11.90 -12.84
N LEU A 162 3.37 12.72 -11.81
CA LEU A 162 4.24 12.72 -10.63
C LEU A 162 3.59 11.89 -9.52
N CYS A 163 4.18 10.76 -9.15
CA CYS A 163 3.68 9.93 -8.05
C CYS A 163 4.46 10.22 -6.76
N THR A 164 3.76 10.36 -5.63
CA THR A 164 4.40 10.62 -4.34
C THR A 164 3.64 10.01 -3.17
N THR A 165 4.39 9.57 -2.16
CA THR A 165 3.86 9.25 -0.82
C THR A 165 3.83 10.45 0.13
N GLU A 166 4.65 11.47 -0.12
CA GLU A 166 4.81 12.64 0.74
C GLU A 166 4.52 13.94 -0.05
N LEU A 167 3.26 14.34 -0.09
CA LEU A 167 2.85 15.55 -0.85
C LEU A 167 3.49 16.83 -0.29
N ASP A 168 3.68 16.92 1.02
CA ASP A 168 4.19 18.13 1.68
C ASP A 168 5.66 18.42 1.34
N LYS A 169 6.40 17.41 0.88
CA LYS A 169 7.77 17.57 0.36
C LYS A 169 7.82 18.14 -1.05
N ILE A 170 6.70 18.15 -1.78
CA ILE A 170 6.62 18.71 -3.13
C ILE A 170 6.49 20.24 -3.06
N PRO A 171 7.32 21.03 -3.75
CA PRO A 171 7.20 22.48 -3.75
C PRO A 171 5.80 22.96 -4.15
N LYS A 172 5.24 23.95 -3.42
CA LYS A 172 3.92 24.52 -3.74
C LYS A 172 3.81 25.06 -5.17
N THR A 173 4.91 25.55 -5.73
CA THR A 173 5.02 26.03 -7.12
C THR A 173 4.80 24.93 -8.16
N VAL A 174 5.20 23.69 -7.84
CA VAL A 174 4.92 22.50 -8.66
C VAL A 174 3.47 22.06 -8.46
N GLN A 175 3.02 22.01 -7.19
CA GLN A 175 1.65 21.60 -6.87
C GLN A 175 0.60 22.48 -7.57
N SER A 176 0.82 23.79 -7.63
CA SER A 176 -0.13 24.73 -8.26
C SER A 176 -0.25 24.57 -9.79
N ARG A 177 0.72 23.93 -10.43
CA ARG A 177 0.76 23.71 -11.90
C ARG A 177 0.28 22.32 -12.30
N CYS A 178 0.05 21.44 -11.33
CA CYS A 178 -0.40 20.07 -11.56
C CYS A 178 -1.84 19.88 -11.12
N GLN A 179 -2.58 19.01 -11.80
CA GLN A 179 -3.84 18.51 -11.25
C GLN A 179 -3.56 17.44 -10.20
N LEU A 180 -3.91 17.74 -8.95
CA LEU A 180 -3.69 16.85 -7.81
C LEU A 180 -4.83 15.82 -7.67
N PHE A 181 -4.47 14.55 -7.60
CA PHE A 181 -5.33 13.44 -7.23
C PHE A 181 -4.81 12.79 -5.95
N ARG A 182 -5.70 12.67 -4.95
CA ARG A 182 -5.38 12.03 -3.66
C ARG A 182 -5.87 10.58 -3.68
N PHE A 183 -4.94 9.66 -3.49
CA PHE A 183 -5.17 8.24 -3.35
C PHE A 183 -5.33 7.92 -1.86
N HIS A 184 -6.50 7.41 -1.51
CA HIS A 184 -6.84 7.11 -0.12
C HIS A 184 -6.51 5.65 0.19
N PRO A 185 -6.27 5.28 1.46
CA PRO A 185 -6.19 3.88 1.84
C PRO A 185 -7.45 3.13 1.39
N VAL A 186 -7.28 1.97 0.76
CA VAL A 186 -8.41 1.17 0.30
C VAL A 186 -9.12 0.56 1.52
N PRO A 187 -10.45 0.65 1.64
CA PRO A 187 -11.21 0.01 2.70
C PRO A 187 -10.93 -1.50 2.81
N ALA A 188 -10.92 -2.04 4.03
CA ALA A 188 -10.51 -3.43 4.28
C ALA A 188 -11.49 -4.46 3.70
N ASP A 189 -12.79 -4.17 3.71
CA ASP A 189 -13.82 -4.95 3.02
C ASP A 189 -13.54 -5.04 1.51
N ILE A 190 -13.24 -3.91 0.87
CA ILE A 190 -12.91 -3.87 -0.56
C ILE A 190 -11.63 -4.67 -0.88
N ILE A 191 -10.60 -4.58 -0.03
CA ILE A 191 -9.38 -5.40 -0.19
C ILE A 191 -9.72 -6.88 -0.04
N ALA A 192 -10.50 -7.26 0.97
CA ALA A 192 -10.87 -8.65 1.25
C ALA A 192 -11.59 -9.27 0.04
N ASP A 193 -12.60 -8.59 -0.50
CA ASP A 193 -13.33 -9.03 -1.70
C ASP A 193 -12.39 -9.24 -2.90
N GLN A 194 -11.39 -8.37 -3.06
CA GLN A 194 -10.43 -8.49 -4.14
C GLN A 194 -9.46 -9.66 -3.91
N LEU A 195 -9.01 -9.89 -2.68
CA LEU A 195 -8.14 -11.01 -2.34
C LEU A 195 -8.84 -12.35 -2.51
N GLU A 196 -10.13 -12.42 -2.17
CA GLU A 196 -10.96 -13.61 -2.35
C GLU A 196 -11.09 -13.97 -3.84
N LYS A 197 -11.46 -13.00 -4.68
CA LYS A 197 -11.51 -13.18 -6.15
C LYS A 197 -10.18 -13.63 -6.74
N VAL A 198 -9.06 -13.14 -6.19
CA VAL A 198 -7.72 -13.53 -6.64
C VAL A 198 -7.44 -14.97 -6.22
N ALA A 199 -7.69 -15.33 -4.96
CA ALA A 199 -7.48 -16.68 -4.45
C ALA A 199 -8.30 -17.72 -5.24
N GLU A 200 -9.57 -17.43 -5.52
CA GLU A 200 -10.44 -18.29 -6.33
C GLU A 200 -9.88 -18.52 -7.75
N GLN A 201 -9.39 -17.46 -8.40
CA GLN A 201 -8.82 -17.57 -9.76
C GLN A 201 -7.44 -18.23 -9.79
N GLU A 202 -6.69 -18.19 -8.68
CA GLU A 202 -5.48 -18.99 -8.49
C GLU A 202 -5.80 -20.45 -8.11
N GLY A 203 -7.09 -20.80 -7.97
CA GLY A 203 -7.56 -22.16 -7.72
C GLY A 203 -7.51 -22.59 -6.25
N LEU A 204 -7.59 -21.64 -5.32
CA LEU A 204 -7.62 -21.91 -3.88
C LEU A 204 -8.96 -21.55 -3.26
N GLU A 205 -9.41 -22.38 -2.33
CA GLU A 205 -10.52 -22.05 -1.44
C GLU A 205 -10.00 -21.23 -0.25
N THR A 206 -10.80 -20.29 0.25
CA THR A 206 -10.50 -19.55 1.48
C THR A 206 -11.55 -19.81 2.53
N ASP A 207 -11.15 -20.15 3.76
CA ASP A 207 -12.06 -20.14 4.90
C ASP A 207 -12.62 -18.74 5.16
N ASP A 208 -13.81 -18.71 5.76
CA ASP A 208 -14.46 -17.47 6.21
C ASP A 208 -13.48 -16.60 7.01
N ASN A 209 -13.37 -15.33 6.62
CA ASN A 209 -12.55 -14.28 7.24
C ASN A 209 -11.04 -14.30 6.98
N VAL A 210 -10.47 -15.28 6.26
CA VAL A 210 -9.02 -15.26 5.96
C VAL A 210 -8.62 -13.98 5.21
N THR A 211 -9.36 -13.66 4.14
CA THR A 211 -9.14 -12.47 3.32
C THR A 211 -9.42 -11.18 4.08
N ILE A 212 -10.42 -11.18 4.98
CA ILE A 212 -10.75 -10.07 5.87
C ILE A 212 -9.60 -9.79 6.86
N GLU A 213 -9.05 -10.83 7.48
CA GLU A 213 -7.94 -10.66 8.42
C GLU A 213 -6.66 -10.19 7.72
N LEU A 214 -6.38 -10.70 6.51
CA LEU A 214 -5.32 -10.19 5.65
C LEU A 214 -5.50 -8.71 5.30
N ALA A 215 -6.72 -8.34 4.89
CA ALA A 215 -7.02 -6.97 4.52
C ALA A 215 -6.79 -5.97 5.68
N LYS A 216 -7.12 -6.38 6.92
CA LYS A 216 -6.85 -5.57 8.11
C LYS A 216 -5.34 -5.39 8.36
N MET A 217 -4.51 -6.39 8.07
CA MET A 217 -3.06 -6.32 8.30
C MET A 217 -2.35 -5.32 7.39
N VAL A 218 -2.88 -5.06 6.19
CA VAL A 218 -2.18 -4.30 5.14
C VAL A 218 -2.54 -2.81 5.11
N ASN A 219 -3.39 -2.34 6.04
CA ASN A 219 -3.68 -0.92 6.26
C ASN A 219 -4.01 -0.13 4.97
N GLY A 220 -4.81 -0.73 4.09
CA GLY A 220 -5.27 -0.10 2.85
C GLY A 220 -4.31 -0.20 1.65
N SER A 221 -3.23 -0.98 1.77
CA SER A 221 -2.30 -1.28 0.67
C SER A 221 -2.71 -2.55 -0.07
N MET A 222 -3.29 -2.39 -1.27
CA MET A 222 -3.66 -3.53 -2.13
C MET A 222 -2.42 -4.33 -2.58
N ARG A 223 -1.31 -3.64 -2.85
CA ARG A 223 -0.04 -4.29 -3.22
C ARG A 223 0.46 -5.21 -2.11
N ASP A 224 0.41 -4.77 -0.87
CA ASP A 224 0.87 -5.58 0.25
C ASP A 224 -0.13 -6.72 0.51
N GLY A 225 -1.44 -6.49 0.35
CA GLY A 225 -2.46 -7.54 0.39
C GLY A 225 -2.18 -8.69 -0.59
N LEU A 226 -1.93 -8.37 -1.85
CA LEU A 226 -1.57 -9.36 -2.87
C LEU A 226 -0.23 -10.05 -2.56
N THR A 227 0.74 -9.32 -1.98
CA THR A 227 2.04 -9.88 -1.59
C THR A 227 1.88 -10.89 -0.46
N LEU A 228 1.08 -10.58 0.55
CA LEU A 228 0.80 -11.49 1.66
C LEU A 228 0.02 -12.71 1.21
N LEU A 229 -0.98 -12.51 0.33
CA LEU A 229 -1.72 -13.62 -0.25
C LEU A 229 -0.77 -14.56 -1.02
N ASP A 230 0.07 -14.03 -1.91
CA ASP A 230 1.05 -14.81 -2.68
C ASP A 230 1.95 -15.68 -1.77
N GLN A 231 2.41 -15.11 -0.66
CA GLN A 231 3.20 -15.83 0.34
C GLN A 231 2.42 -16.97 1.01
N LEU A 232 1.15 -16.77 1.33
CA LEU A 232 0.29 -17.82 1.87
C LEU A 232 0.03 -18.93 0.86
N ILE A 233 -0.29 -18.57 -0.39
CA ILE A 233 -0.50 -19.54 -1.48
C ILE A 233 0.73 -20.47 -1.62
N ASN A 234 1.92 -19.90 -1.48
CA ASN A 234 3.17 -20.65 -1.61
C ASN A 234 3.53 -21.48 -0.35
N SER A 235 2.95 -21.17 0.81
CA SER A 235 3.20 -21.88 2.07
C SER A 235 2.08 -22.84 2.48
N ALA A 236 0.89 -22.71 1.87
CA ALA A 236 -0.24 -23.58 2.10
C ALA A 236 0.10 -25.05 1.71
N LYS A 237 -0.27 -25.98 2.60
CA LYS A 237 -0.05 -27.41 2.39
C LYS A 237 -1.12 -28.03 1.50
N ASP A 238 -2.33 -27.49 1.57
CA ASP A 238 -3.52 -27.95 0.87
C ASP A 238 -4.05 -26.83 -0.03
N ASP A 239 -4.99 -27.15 -0.92
CA ASP A 239 -5.62 -26.18 -1.85
C ASP A 239 -6.66 -25.27 -1.14
N LYS A 240 -6.49 -25.06 0.17
CA LYS A 240 -7.37 -24.26 1.02
C LYS A 240 -6.57 -23.43 2.01
N LEU A 241 -6.85 -22.13 2.06
CA LEU A 241 -6.28 -21.21 3.04
C LEU A 241 -7.18 -21.12 4.26
N THR A 242 -6.60 -21.34 5.43
CA THR A 242 -7.29 -21.30 6.73
C THR A 242 -6.78 -20.15 7.59
N LEU A 243 -7.55 -19.79 8.64
CA LEU A 243 -7.05 -18.85 9.66
C LEU A 243 -5.79 -19.40 10.36
N GLY A 244 -5.66 -20.72 10.50
CA GLY A 244 -4.48 -21.35 11.07
C GLY A 244 -3.21 -21.10 10.25
N ASP A 245 -3.33 -21.01 8.92
CA ASP A 245 -2.20 -20.68 8.03
C ASP A 245 -1.77 -19.22 8.24
N LEU A 246 -2.71 -18.30 8.43
CA LEU A 246 -2.38 -16.92 8.83
C LEU A 246 -1.68 -16.86 10.17
N GLU A 247 -2.19 -17.57 11.18
CA GLU A 247 -1.61 -17.59 12.52
C GLU A 247 -0.19 -18.19 12.50
N GLY A 248 0.02 -19.27 11.76
CA GLY A 248 1.30 -19.93 11.60
C GLY A 248 2.31 -19.13 10.77
N PHE A 249 1.85 -18.46 9.71
CA PHE A 249 2.72 -17.72 8.80
C PHE A 249 3.07 -16.32 9.30
N PHE A 250 2.10 -15.57 9.81
CA PHE A 250 2.31 -14.20 10.30
C PHE A 250 2.61 -14.12 11.78
N GLY A 251 2.48 -15.23 12.48
CA GLY A 251 2.61 -15.22 13.91
C GLY A 251 1.57 -14.30 14.57
N LYS A 252 0.31 -14.35 14.13
CA LYS A 252 -0.77 -13.65 14.83
C LYS A 252 -1.38 -14.57 15.89
N PRO A 253 -1.41 -14.16 17.17
CA PRO A 253 -2.05 -14.97 18.19
C PRO A 253 -3.57 -14.89 18.07
N SER A 254 -4.25 -16.01 18.26
CA SER A 254 -5.71 -16.08 18.19
C SER A 254 -6.41 -15.10 19.14
N PRO A 255 -7.68 -14.70 18.85
CA PRO A 255 -8.42 -13.74 19.68
C PRO A 255 -8.47 -14.12 21.17
N LYS A 256 -8.48 -15.43 21.47
CA LYS A 256 -8.46 -15.94 22.84
C LYS A 256 -7.19 -15.53 23.60
N TYR A 257 -6.03 -15.58 22.95
CA TYR A 257 -4.76 -15.20 23.58
C TYR A 257 -4.65 -13.68 23.78
N ILE A 258 -5.12 -12.91 22.81
CA ILE A 258 -5.22 -11.45 22.92
C ILE A 258 -6.12 -11.07 24.11
N GLN A 259 -7.28 -11.70 24.25
CA GLN A 259 -8.17 -11.47 25.39
C GLN A 259 -7.53 -11.85 26.73
N ASN A 260 -6.76 -12.95 26.80
CA ASN A 260 -6.05 -13.34 28.01
C ASN A 260 -5.02 -12.29 28.44
N ILE A 261 -4.23 -11.76 27.50
CA ILE A 261 -3.24 -10.70 27.79
C ILE A 261 -3.93 -9.41 28.19
N MET A 262 -4.97 -8.99 27.47
CA MET A 262 -5.74 -7.79 27.83
C MET A 262 -6.31 -7.90 29.25
N GLY A 263 -6.84 -9.06 29.63
CA GLY A 263 -7.34 -9.33 30.96
C GLY A 263 -6.24 -9.20 32.02
N ALA A 264 -5.09 -9.83 31.79
CA ALA A 264 -3.95 -9.78 32.71
C ALA A 264 -3.38 -8.36 32.89
N LEU A 265 -3.26 -7.59 31.82
CA LEU A 265 -2.82 -6.19 31.84
C LEU A 265 -3.83 -5.30 32.59
N SER A 266 -5.13 -5.47 32.28
CA SER A 266 -6.19 -4.66 32.89
C SER A 266 -6.27 -4.87 34.40
N SER A 267 -6.06 -6.11 34.85
CA SER A 267 -6.08 -6.50 36.27
C SER A 267 -4.76 -6.27 37.01
N GLY A 268 -3.70 -5.76 36.36
CA GLY A 268 -2.37 -5.59 36.97
C GLY A 268 -1.73 -6.91 37.43
N ASN A 269 -2.11 -8.04 36.83
CA ASN A 269 -1.59 -9.35 37.25
C ASN A 269 -0.26 -9.62 36.53
N VAL A 270 0.84 -9.25 37.18
CA VAL A 270 2.19 -9.36 36.63
C VAL A 270 2.55 -10.80 36.28
N ALA A 271 2.20 -11.77 37.13
CA ALA A 271 2.52 -13.19 36.87
C ALA A 271 1.79 -13.72 35.64
N LYS A 272 0.48 -13.47 35.51
CA LYS A 272 -0.29 -13.85 34.32
C LYS A 272 0.20 -13.14 33.06
N THR A 273 0.60 -11.87 33.19
CA THR A 273 1.17 -11.10 32.07
C THR A 273 2.50 -11.73 31.63
N ALA A 274 3.41 -12.02 32.55
CA ALA A 274 4.69 -12.68 32.26
C ALA A 274 4.49 -14.04 31.56
N SER A 275 3.60 -14.90 32.08
CA SER A 275 3.32 -16.20 31.47
C SER A 275 2.75 -16.05 30.05
N ALA A 276 1.84 -15.10 29.83
CA ALA A 276 1.25 -14.89 28.51
C ALA A 276 2.26 -14.30 27.51
N VAL A 277 3.11 -13.38 27.94
CA VAL A 277 4.18 -12.81 27.11
C VAL A 277 5.21 -13.88 26.76
N LYS A 278 5.71 -14.64 27.74
CA LYS A 278 6.64 -15.75 27.50
C LYS A 278 6.08 -16.75 26.50
N TRP A 279 4.81 -17.14 26.68
CA TRP A 279 4.13 -18.05 25.76
C TRP A 279 4.08 -17.52 24.32
N LEU A 280 3.93 -16.19 24.15
CA LEU A 280 3.93 -15.57 22.84
C LEU A 280 5.31 -15.59 22.19
N LEU A 281 6.34 -15.20 22.95
CA LEU A 281 7.72 -15.12 22.48
C LEU A 281 8.26 -16.51 22.11
N GLU A 282 7.96 -17.54 22.91
CA GLU A 282 8.35 -18.93 22.62
C GLU A 282 7.73 -19.49 21.33
N ARG A 283 6.62 -18.91 20.87
CA ARG A 283 5.95 -19.29 19.61
C ARG A 283 6.35 -18.43 18.42
N GLY A 284 7.26 -17.47 18.62
CA GLY A 284 7.77 -16.61 17.56
C GLY A 284 6.73 -15.63 17.01
N PHE A 285 5.70 -15.29 17.79
CA PHE A 285 4.73 -14.28 17.37
C PHE A 285 5.41 -12.90 17.26
N GLY A 286 5.27 -12.25 16.11
CA GLY A 286 5.91 -10.95 15.86
C GLY A 286 5.37 -9.88 16.80
N GLU A 287 6.23 -9.29 17.63
CA GLU A 287 5.84 -8.41 18.74
C GLU A 287 5.05 -7.21 18.25
N TYR A 288 5.45 -6.63 17.11
CA TYR A 288 4.74 -5.53 16.47
C TYR A 288 3.28 -5.89 16.17
N TYR A 289 3.03 -7.09 15.64
CA TYR A 289 1.68 -7.55 15.30
C TYR A 289 0.84 -7.81 16.55
N VAL A 290 1.45 -8.35 17.61
CA VAL A 290 0.77 -8.50 18.89
C VAL A 290 0.38 -7.14 19.46
N ILE A 291 1.29 -6.16 19.41
CA ILE A 291 1.03 -4.78 19.88
C ILE A 291 -0.14 -4.15 19.13
N THR A 292 -0.13 -4.16 17.80
CA THR A 292 -1.22 -3.56 17.01
C THR A 292 -2.55 -4.27 17.24
N THR A 293 -2.54 -5.60 17.34
CA THR A 293 -3.75 -6.38 17.65
C THR A 293 -4.31 -6.08 19.03
N LEU A 294 -3.44 -5.89 20.04
CA LEU A 294 -3.85 -5.44 21.38
C LEU A 294 -4.45 -4.04 21.34
N ILE A 295 -3.85 -3.10 20.61
CA ILE A 295 -4.38 -1.72 20.44
C ILE A 295 -5.77 -1.77 19.83
N ASP A 296 -5.96 -2.47 18.71
CA ASP A 296 -7.26 -2.54 18.03
C ASP A 296 -8.33 -3.20 18.90
N SER A 297 -7.96 -4.27 19.62
CA SER A 297 -8.88 -4.96 20.54
C SER A 297 -9.24 -4.13 21.77
N LEU A 298 -8.33 -3.26 22.24
CA LEU A 298 -8.59 -2.31 23.32
C LEU A 298 -9.47 -1.16 22.84
N ARG A 299 -9.24 -0.66 21.61
CA ARG A 299 -10.04 0.41 20.99
C ARG A 299 -11.50 0.01 20.80
N SER A 300 -11.76 -1.22 20.31
CA SER A 300 -13.13 -1.70 20.15
C SER A 300 -13.90 -1.72 21.48
N ARG A 301 -13.22 -2.04 22.59
CA ARG A 301 -13.80 -2.03 23.94
C ARG A 301 -14.00 -0.63 24.55
N MET A 302 -13.40 0.43 23.99
CA MET A 302 -13.59 1.79 24.52
C MET A 302 -15.04 2.24 24.37
N ALA A 303 -15.70 1.90 23.25
CA ALA A 303 -17.09 2.27 22.99
C ALA A 303 -18.03 1.70 24.07
N ASP A 304 -17.80 0.45 24.48
CA ASP A 304 -18.60 -0.26 25.48
C ASP A 304 -18.39 0.25 26.92
N ARG A 305 -17.37 1.08 27.17
CA ARG A 305 -16.93 1.52 28.51
C ARG A 305 -17.07 3.02 28.75
N LEU A 306 -17.77 3.74 27.88
CA LEU A 306 -17.99 5.19 28.02
C LEU A 306 -18.68 5.57 29.34
N GLY A 307 -19.49 4.68 29.92
CA GLY A 307 -20.15 4.87 31.22
C GLY A 307 -19.29 4.56 32.44
N GLU A 308 -18.04 4.12 32.27
CA GLU A 308 -17.17 3.66 33.37
C GLU A 308 -15.81 4.38 33.32
N PRO A 309 -15.72 5.64 33.81
CA PRO A 309 -14.54 6.51 33.63
C PRO A 309 -13.22 5.88 34.10
N ASP A 310 -13.25 5.18 35.24
CA ASP A 310 -12.07 4.52 35.78
C ASP A 310 -11.58 3.39 34.88
N LYS A 311 -12.49 2.58 34.34
CA LYS A 311 -12.17 1.48 33.40
C LYS A 311 -11.72 2.03 32.05
N LEU A 312 -12.32 3.11 31.59
CA LEU A 312 -11.93 3.77 30.35
C LEU A 312 -10.50 4.33 30.46
N LYS A 313 -10.16 4.96 31.59
CA LYS A 313 -8.81 5.48 31.85
C LYS A 313 -7.75 4.38 31.78
N VAL A 314 -8.04 3.17 32.27
CA VAL A 314 -7.16 2.00 32.12
C VAL A 314 -6.85 1.71 30.67
N ILE A 315 -7.89 1.60 29.84
CA ILE A 315 -7.78 1.21 28.45
C ILE A 315 -6.95 2.25 27.69
N VAL A 316 -7.20 3.54 27.95
CA VAL A 316 -6.46 4.66 27.36
C VAL A 316 -4.98 4.61 27.75
N ASP A 317 -4.66 4.44 29.05
CA ASP A 317 -3.28 4.36 29.54
C ASP A 317 -2.50 3.22 28.85
N ILE A 318 -3.13 2.04 28.70
CA ILE A 318 -2.52 0.88 28.04
C ILE A 318 -2.31 1.16 26.54
N ILE A 319 -3.32 1.69 25.84
CA ILE A 319 -3.20 2.02 24.41
C ILE A 319 -2.05 3.00 24.17
N LEU A 320 -1.92 4.06 24.96
CA LEU A 320 -0.85 5.05 24.81
C LEU A 320 0.54 4.45 25.04
N ALA A 321 0.68 3.50 25.97
CA ALA A 321 1.94 2.80 26.21
C ALA A 321 2.30 1.87 25.05
N LEU A 322 1.33 1.11 24.54
CA LEU A 322 1.49 0.22 23.39
C LEU A 322 1.79 1.00 22.09
N GLU A 323 1.17 2.14 21.90
CA GLU A 323 1.38 3.01 20.74
C GLU A 323 2.84 3.51 20.69
N LYS A 324 3.38 3.96 21.83
CA LYS A 324 4.79 4.32 21.96
C LYS A 324 5.72 3.15 21.62
N LEU A 325 5.42 1.96 22.15
CA LEU A 325 6.20 0.76 21.89
C LEU A 325 6.18 0.38 20.40
N SER A 326 5.02 0.49 19.74
CA SER A 326 4.86 0.14 18.32
C SER A 326 5.79 0.94 17.39
N ARG A 327 6.11 2.19 17.76
CA ARG A 327 6.99 3.08 16.98
C ARG A 327 8.46 2.67 17.05
N ILE A 328 8.90 2.13 18.19
CA ILE A 328 10.32 1.83 18.45
C ILE A 328 10.66 0.35 18.25
N ILE A 329 9.68 -0.54 18.36
CA ILE A 329 9.94 -1.99 18.34
C ILE A 329 10.49 -2.49 16.99
N ARG A 330 10.04 -1.89 15.89
CA ARG A 330 10.48 -2.28 14.53
C ARG A 330 11.95 -1.98 14.25
N THR A 331 12.55 -1.05 15.00
CA THR A 331 13.94 -0.62 14.84
C THR A 331 14.83 -1.08 16.00
N SER A 332 14.29 -1.88 16.93
CA SER A 332 15.03 -2.37 18.08
C SER A 332 15.90 -3.57 17.71
N GLU A 333 17.11 -3.63 18.26
CA GLU A 333 17.99 -4.81 18.17
C GLU A 333 17.52 -5.95 19.10
N ILE A 334 16.65 -5.64 20.09
CA ILE A 334 16.14 -6.58 21.10
C ILE A 334 14.61 -6.46 21.28
N PRO A 335 13.82 -6.66 20.21
CA PRO A 335 12.37 -6.41 20.21
C PRO A 335 11.62 -7.23 21.28
N GLY A 336 11.95 -8.51 21.44
CA GLY A 336 11.31 -9.38 22.43
C GLY A 336 11.51 -8.91 23.88
N ALA A 337 12.73 -8.52 24.24
CA ALA A 337 13.03 -8.02 25.59
C ALA A 337 12.33 -6.67 25.86
N LEU A 338 12.29 -5.79 24.85
CA LEU A 338 11.61 -4.50 24.94
C LEU A 338 10.08 -4.66 25.07
N PHE A 339 9.51 -5.60 24.32
CA PHE A 339 8.10 -5.98 24.40
C PHE A 339 7.74 -6.51 25.78
N GLU A 340 8.52 -7.48 26.28
CA GLU A 340 8.33 -8.06 27.60
C GLU A 340 8.44 -7.02 28.71
N ALA A 341 9.52 -6.23 28.73
CA ALA A 341 9.73 -5.19 29.72
C ALA A 341 8.59 -4.17 29.75
N THR A 342 8.08 -3.77 28.59
CA THR A 342 6.99 -2.79 28.50
C THR A 342 5.68 -3.35 29.03
N LEU A 343 5.31 -4.57 28.65
CA LEU A 343 4.06 -5.21 29.10
C LEU A 343 4.08 -5.50 30.61
N LEU A 344 5.22 -5.94 31.14
CA LEU A 344 5.41 -6.12 32.58
C LEU A 344 5.36 -4.78 33.31
N LYS A 345 5.97 -3.73 32.77
CA LYS A 345 5.87 -2.38 33.34
C LYS A 345 4.43 -1.89 33.40
N ILE A 346 3.65 -2.07 32.32
CA ILE A 346 2.22 -1.74 32.32
C ILE A 346 1.50 -2.50 33.44
N ALA A 347 1.72 -3.81 33.57
CA ALA A 347 1.08 -4.59 34.63
C ALA A 347 1.50 -4.14 36.05
N LEU A 348 2.78 -3.76 36.25
CA LEU A 348 3.31 -3.27 37.52
C LEU A 348 2.74 -1.90 37.90
N ASP A 349 2.72 -0.94 36.97
CA ASP A 349 2.16 0.40 37.19
C ASP A 349 0.66 0.33 37.53
N ARG A 350 -0.01 -0.74 37.10
CA ARG A 350 -1.43 -1.03 37.38
C ARG A 350 -1.65 -1.75 38.71
N ARG A 351 -0.68 -2.55 39.18
CA ARG A 351 -0.74 -3.18 40.50
C ARG A 351 -0.58 -2.17 41.64
N ASN A 352 0.16 -1.11 41.39
CA ASN A 352 0.50 -0.07 42.38
C ASN A 352 -0.53 1.10 42.43
N LYS A 353 -1.62 1.01 41.66
CA LYS A 353 -2.75 1.95 41.64
C LYS A 353 -4.00 1.21 42.10
#